data_AF-Q0CAW8-F1
#
_entry.id   AF-Q0CAW8-F1
#
_cell.length_a   1.000
_cell.length_b   1.000
_cell.length_c   1.000
_cell.angle_alpha   90.00
_cell.angle_beta   90.00
_cell.angle_gamma   90.00
#
_symmetry.space_group_name_H-M   'P 1'
#
loop_
_entity.id
_entity.type
_entity.pdbx_description
1 polymer ?
#
loop_
_entity_poly.entity_id
_entity_poly.type
_entity_poly.pdbx_seq_one_letter_code
_entity_poly.pdbx_strand_id
1 'polypeptide(L)'
;MDLGYPKANSERTTSKAYFTSIPTMKFSTVLVVLGVASGAVAVRCNQGLTYCGSSLLKKGNYRADIVACLEREGQPTTTDYILYSRFLCTADEDFLIWVDKCPTGGCMDNGSGRDDTCA
;
A
#
# COMPACT_ATOMS: atom_id res chain seq x y z
N MET A 1 -8.72 14.96 -25.43
CA MET A 1 -8.44 15.73 -24.20
C MET A 1 -7.23 15.08 -23.55
N ASP A 2 -6.10 15.76 -23.67
CA ASP A 2 -4.80 15.36 -23.14
C ASP A 2 -4.81 15.58 -21.61
N LEU A 3 -4.70 14.51 -20.83
CA LEU A 3 -4.56 14.60 -19.37
C LEU A 3 -3.22 13.98 -18.99
N GLY A 4 -2.25 14.87 -18.80
CA GLY A 4 -0.87 14.57 -18.45
C GLY A 4 -0.74 13.79 -17.14
N TYR A 5 -0.03 12.68 -17.23
CA TYR A 5 0.58 11.98 -16.11
C TYR A 5 1.78 12.80 -15.58
N PRO A 6 1.92 13.01 -14.26
CA PRO A 6 3.16 13.55 -13.72
C PRO A 6 4.29 12.50 -13.79
N LYS A 7 5.41 12.94 -14.36
CA LYS A 7 6.68 12.21 -14.52
C LYS A 7 7.29 11.89 -13.15
N ALA A 8 7.72 10.65 -12.97
CA ALA A 8 8.65 10.25 -11.93
C ALA A 8 9.96 11.05 -12.06
N ASN A 9 10.38 11.75 -11.00
CA ASN A 9 11.70 12.35 -10.94
C ASN A 9 12.62 11.49 -10.05
N SER A 10 13.65 10.95 -10.69
CA SER A 10 14.73 10.17 -10.11
C SER A 10 15.89 11.12 -9.84
N GLU A 11 16.08 11.53 -8.58
CA GLU A 11 17.21 12.38 -8.21
C GLU A 11 18.33 11.52 -7.63
N ARG A 12 19.20 11.11 -8.55
CA ARG A 12 20.51 10.50 -8.30
C ARG A 12 21.51 11.57 -7.85
N THR A 13 22.05 11.37 -6.65
CA THR A 13 23.44 11.63 -6.22
C THR A 13 24.11 12.93 -6.66
N THR A 14 24.37 13.84 -5.71
CA THR A 14 25.67 14.55 -5.67
C THR A 14 25.99 15.00 -4.25
N SER A 15 26.78 14.18 -3.53
CA SER A 15 27.47 14.61 -2.32
C SER A 15 28.48 15.70 -2.69
N LYS A 16 28.14 16.96 -2.41
CA LYS A 16 29.11 18.05 -2.37
C LYS A 16 29.80 17.99 -1.01
N ALA A 17 31.02 17.46 -1.00
CA ALA A 17 31.94 17.63 0.11
C ALA A 17 32.23 19.12 0.29
N TYR A 18 31.63 19.73 1.31
CA TYR A 18 31.89 21.12 1.67
C TYR A 18 32.89 21.11 2.84
N PHE A 19 34.16 21.30 2.49
CA PHE A 19 35.24 21.49 3.43
C PHE A 19 35.12 22.92 3.98
N THR A 20 34.42 23.10 5.10
CA THR A 20 34.40 24.38 5.82
C THR A 20 34.97 24.24 7.21
N SER A 21 36.16 24.84 7.36
CA SER A 21 36.70 25.52 8.52
C SER A 21 35.87 25.43 9.81
N ILE A 22 36.45 24.83 10.86
CA ILE A 22 35.88 24.71 12.19
C ILE A 22 36.10 26.02 12.97
N PRO A 23 35.06 26.79 13.35
CA PRO A 23 35.13 27.71 14.47
C PRO A 23 34.66 27.04 15.78
N THR A 24 35.21 27.54 16.88
CA THR A 24 35.15 27.02 18.26
C THR A 24 33.74 26.78 18.82
N MET A 25 33.56 25.62 19.46
CA MET A 25 32.30 25.20 20.09
C MET A 25 31.97 26.05 21.33
N LYS A 26 30.90 26.82 21.25
CA LYS A 26 30.14 27.27 22.42
C LYS A 26 28.99 26.30 22.60
N PHE A 27 29.00 25.56 23.70
CA PHE A 27 27.97 24.57 24.05
C PHE A 27 26.67 25.28 24.46
N SER A 28 25.85 25.67 23.48
CA SER A 28 24.44 26.01 23.71
C SER A 28 23.63 24.73 23.68
N THR A 29 23.11 24.33 24.83
CA THR A 29 22.25 23.15 25.00
C THR A 29 20.92 23.37 24.29
N VAL A 30 20.78 22.86 23.07
CA VAL A 30 19.50 22.81 22.36
C VAL A 30 18.74 21.57 22.83
N LEU A 31 17.65 21.77 23.59
CA LEU A 31 16.67 20.74 23.90
C LEU A 31 15.91 20.37 22.62
N VAL A 32 16.31 19.26 21.99
CA VAL A 32 15.59 18.68 20.85
C VAL A 32 14.41 17.87 21.38
N VAL A 33 13.19 18.38 21.21
CA VAL A 33 11.96 17.61 21.45
C VAL A 33 11.83 16.58 20.33
N LEU A 34 12.14 15.33 20.62
CA LEU A 34 11.90 14.19 19.73
C LEU A 34 10.39 13.96 19.67
N GLY A 35 9.76 14.44 18.59
CA GLY A 35 8.37 14.09 18.27
C GLY A 35 8.28 12.59 18.04
N VAL A 36 7.57 11.88 18.92
CA VAL A 36 7.19 10.49 18.69
C VAL A 36 6.17 10.48 17.56
N ALA A 37 6.63 10.17 16.34
CA ALA A 37 5.73 9.83 15.26
C ALA A 37 5.07 8.49 15.64
N SER A 38 3.83 8.56 16.13
CA SER A 38 2.98 7.39 16.33
C SER A 38 2.69 6.78 14.96
N GLY A 39 3.57 5.92 14.48
CA GLY A 39 3.33 5.12 13.29
C GLY A 39 2.23 4.13 13.60
N ALA A 40 1.04 4.36 13.04
CA ALA A 40 0.03 3.31 12.98
C ALA A 40 0.62 2.17 12.14
N VAL A 41 0.94 1.04 12.78
CA VAL A 41 1.31 -0.18 12.06
C VAL A 41 0.04 -0.69 11.37
N ALA A 42 -0.14 -0.34 10.10
CA ALA A 42 -1.17 -0.97 9.29
C ALA A 42 -0.83 -2.47 9.19
N VAL A 43 -1.78 -3.36 9.51
CA VAL A 43 -1.60 -4.79 9.28
C VAL A 43 -1.65 -5.01 7.77
N ARG A 44 -0.53 -5.43 7.20
CA ARG A 44 -0.37 -5.56 5.75
C ARG A 44 -0.70 -6.97 5.23
N CYS A 45 -1.06 -7.07 3.96
CA CYS A 45 -1.32 -8.34 3.29
C CYS A 45 0.01 -9.07 3.08
N ASN A 46 -0.03 -10.39 3.04
CA ASN A 46 1.19 -11.15 2.85
C ASN A 46 1.47 -11.21 1.35
N GLN A 47 2.60 -10.67 0.93
CA GLN A 47 3.02 -10.67 -0.47
C GLN A 47 2.92 -12.08 -1.08
N GLY A 48 2.42 -12.14 -2.31
CA GLY A 48 2.28 -13.38 -3.08
C GLY A 48 1.03 -14.18 -2.76
N LEU A 49 0.26 -13.80 -1.73
CA LEU A 49 -1.03 -14.41 -1.44
C LEU A 49 -2.17 -13.66 -2.13
N THR A 50 -3.16 -14.42 -2.52
CA THR A 50 -4.43 -13.94 -3.05
C THR A 50 -5.44 -13.84 -1.92
N TYR A 51 -6.11 -12.70 -1.80
CA TYR A 51 -7.12 -12.45 -0.77
C TYR A 51 -8.46 -12.12 -1.38
N CYS A 52 -9.54 -12.57 -0.75
CA CYS A 52 -10.86 -12.00 -0.96
C CYS A 52 -10.82 -10.53 -0.54
N GLY A 53 -11.53 -9.67 -1.27
CA GLY A 53 -11.67 -8.28 -0.85
C GLY A 53 -12.29 -8.16 0.56
N SER A 54 -13.21 -9.08 0.93
CA SER A 54 -13.72 -9.17 2.31
C SER A 54 -12.63 -9.48 3.34
N SER A 55 -11.66 -10.36 3.05
CA SER A 55 -10.51 -10.66 3.92
C SER A 55 -9.57 -9.47 4.06
N LEU A 56 -9.30 -8.76 2.96
CA LEU A 56 -8.51 -7.52 3.00
C LEU A 56 -9.16 -6.46 3.88
N LEU A 57 -10.48 -6.26 3.76
CA LEU A 57 -11.21 -5.31 4.59
C LEU A 57 -11.21 -5.68 6.08
N LYS A 58 -11.18 -6.98 6.42
CA LYS A 58 -11.01 -7.44 7.81
C LYS A 58 -9.59 -7.20 8.31
N LYS A 59 -8.59 -7.36 7.43
CA LYS A 59 -7.17 -7.23 7.77
C LYS A 59 -6.78 -5.78 8.02
N GLY A 60 -7.30 -4.82 7.26
CA GLY A 60 -6.96 -3.41 7.42
C GLY A 60 -7.66 -2.45 6.47
N ASN A 61 -7.06 -1.28 6.28
CA ASN A 61 -7.63 -0.18 5.49
C ASN A 61 -7.38 -0.35 3.97
N TYR A 62 -7.90 -1.42 3.36
CA TYR A 62 -7.70 -1.72 1.94
C TYR A 62 -8.77 -1.16 1.01
N ARG A 63 -9.78 -0.45 1.53
CA ARG A 63 -10.94 -0.06 0.71
C ARG A 63 -10.54 0.83 -0.47
N ALA A 64 -9.63 1.78 -0.24
CA ALA A 64 -9.15 2.66 -1.30
C ALA A 64 -8.36 1.88 -2.36
N ASP A 65 -7.48 0.98 -1.93
CA ASP A 65 -6.63 0.19 -2.83
C ASP A 65 -7.44 -0.79 -3.68
N ILE A 66 -8.46 -1.41 -3.08
CA ILE A 66 -9.43 -2.27 -3.79
C ILE A 66 -10.16 -1.47 -4.87
N VAL A 67 -10.67 -0.28 -4.54
CA VAL A 67 -11.39 0.56 -5.50
C VAL A 67 -10.46 1.00 -6.62
N ALA A 68 -9.27 1.50 -6.31
CA ALA A 68 -8.28 1.92 -7.29
C ALA A 68 -7.83 0.76 -8.20
N CYS A 69 -7.75 -0.46 -7.64
CA CYS A 69 -7.47 -1.67 -8.40
C CYS A 69 -8.59 -2.02 -9.38
N LEU A 70 -9.85 -2.04 -8.92
CA LEU A 70 -11.00 -2.31 -9.77
C LEU A 70 -11.13 -1.27 -10.90
N GLU A 71 -10.96 0.02 -10.60
CA GLU A 71 -10.99 1.09 -11.59
C GLU A 71 -9.88 0.94 -12.64
N ARG A 72 -8.65 0.61 -12.20
CA ARG A 72 -7.51 0.36 -13.09
C ARG A 72 -7.77 -0.79 -14.06
N GLU A 73 -8.44 -1.84 -13.61
CA GLU A 73 -8.75 -3.04 -14.40
C GLU A 73 -10.10 -2.95 -15.14
N GLY A 74 -10.75 -1.77 -15.12
CA GLY A 74 -12.03 -1.54 -15.78
C GLY A 74 -13.20 -2.34 -15.19
N GLN A 75 -13.10 -2.76 -13.93
CA GLN A 75 -14.11 -3.53 -13.23
C GLN A 75 -15.09 -2.63 -12.46
N PRO A 76 -16.35 -3.05 -12.26
CA PRO A 76 -17.27 -2.35 -11.37
C PRO A 76 -16.74 -2.21 -9.94
N THR A 77 -16.99 -1.06 -9.31
CA THR A 77 -16.66 -0.78 -7.90
C THR A 77 -17.84 -1.01 -6.95
N THR A 78 -18.77 -1.89 -7.34
CA THR A 78 -19.94 -2.24 -6.53
C THR A 78 -19.52 -3.04 -5.30
N THR A 79 -20.36 -3.04 -4.26
CA THR A 79 -20.12 -3.84 -3.04
C THR A 79 -19.86 -5.31 -3.35
N ASP A 80 -20.55 -5.86 -4.33
CA ASP A 80 -20.40 -7.25 -4.79
C ASP A 80 -18.99 -7.51 -5.36
N TYR A 81 -18.46 -6.60 -6.18
CA TYR A 81 -17.09 -6.71 -6.68
C TYR A 81 -16.05 -6.46 -5.59
N ILE A 82 -16.30 -5.52 -4.68
CA ILE A 82 -15.39 -5.23 -3.56
C ILE A 82 -15.29 -6.43 -2.61
N LEU A 83 -16.40 -7.10 -2.29
CA LEU A 83 -16.40 -8.16 -1.29
C LEU A 83 -15.96 -9.51 -1.85
N TYR A 84 -16.32 -9.81 -3.09
CA TYR A 84 -16.21 -11.17 -3.65
C TYR A 84 -15.23 -11.28 -4.82
N SER A 85 -14.47 -10.22 -5.12
CA SER A 85 -13.30 -10.36 -5.97
C SER A 85 -12.09 -10.82 -5.18
N ARG A 86 -11.17 -11.49 -5.89
CA ARG A 86 -9.87 -11.88 -5.39
C ARG A 86 -8.80 -10.93 -5.89
N PHE A 87 -7.85 -10.61 -5.01
CA PHE A 87 -6.77 -9.68 -5.27
C PHE A 87 -5.44 -10.30 -4.85
N LEU A 88 -4.47 -10.30 -5.75
CA LEU A 88 -3.09 -10.68 -5.45
C LEU A 88 -2.41 -9.53 -4.72
N CYS A 89 -1.89 -9.83 -3.53
CA CYS A 89 -1.04 -8.93 -2.76
C CYS A 89 0.36 -8.91 -3.38
N THR A 90 0.86 -7.74 -3.78
CA THR A 90 2.19 -7.62 -4.39
C THR A 90 3.24 -7.19 -3.36
N ALA A 91 4.50 -7.06 -3.80
CA ALA A 91 5.60 -6.56 -2.97
C ALA A 91 5.40 -5.09 -2.57
N ASP A 92 4.72 -4.35 -3.44
CA ASP A 92 4.22 -3.03 -3.16
C ASP A 92 2.88 -3.21 -2.44
N GLU A 93 2.90 -3.14 -1.11
CA GLU A 93 1.74 -3.52 -0.26
C GLU A 93 0.50 -2.63 -0.50
N ASP A 94 0.67 -1.46 -1.13
CA ASP A 94 -0.39 -0.55 -1.57
C ASP A 94 -0.91 -0.88 -2.99
N PHE A 95 -0.27 -1.83 -3.68
CA PHE A 95 -0.62 -2.26 -5.03
C PHE A 95 -1.21 -3.67 -5.02
N LEU A 96 -2.52 -3.74 -5.23
CA LEU A 96 -3.25 -4.96 -5.48
C LEU A 96 -3.36 -5.24 -6.97
N ILE A 97 -3.34 -6.50 -7.38
CA ILE A 97 -3.70 -6.92 -8.74
C ILE A 97 -5.03 -7.68 -8.66
N TRP A 98 -6.03 -7.26 -9.43
CA TRP A 98 -7.29 -7.98 -9.51
C TRP A 98 -7.08 -9.31 -10.24
N VAL A 99 -7.58 -10.40 -9.67
CA VAL A 99 -7.45 -11.74 -10.24
C VAL A 99 -8.72 -12.13 -10.97
N ASP A 100 -9.83 -12.17 -10.24
CA ASP A 100 -11.16 -12.49 -10.75
C ASP A 100 -12.25 -12.08 -9.75
N LYS A 101 -13.51 -12.20 -10.18
CA LYS A 101 -14.68 -12.15 -9.31
C LYS A 101 -15.24 -13.54 -9.11
N CYS A 102 -15.43 -13.95 -7.86
CA CYS A 102 -15.99 -15.25 -7.57
C CYS A 102 -17.45 -15.36 -8.06
N PRO A 103 -17.83 -16.51 -8.64
CA PRO A 103 -19.20 -16.78 -9.01
C PRO A 103 -20.11 -16.79 -7.77
N THR A 104 -21.37 -16.38 -7.96
CA THR A 104 -22.43 -16.44 -6.92
C THR A 104 -22.15 -15.69 -5.61
N GLY A 105 -21.15 -14.82 -5.55
CA GLY A 105 -20.79 -14.07 -4.33
C GLY A 105 -20.07 -14.91 -3.26
N GLY A 106 -19.55 -16.09 -3.62
CA GLY A 106 -18.82 -16.97 -2.71
C GLY A 106 -17.31 -16.72 -2.75
N CYS A 107 -16.77 -15.96 -1.81
CA CYS A 107 -15.31 -15.85 -1.61
C CYS A 107 -14.97 -16.29 -0.18
N MET A 108 -14.12 -17.31 -0.06
CA MET A 108 -13.80 -18.00 1.18
C MET A 108 -12.41 -17.60 1.68
N ASP A 109 -12.37 -17.09 2.91
CA ASP A 109 -11.16 -16.85 3.68
C ASP A 109 -10.57 -18.19 4.14
N ASN A 110 -9.40 -18.56 3.62
CA ASN A 110 -8.73 -19.83 3.96
C ASN A 110 -7.81 -19.71 5.19
N GLY A 111 -7.81 -18.55 5.85
CA GLY A 111 -7.02 -18.29 7.04
C GLY A 111 -5.58 -17.84 6.76
N SER A 112 -4.82 -17.67 7.84
CA SER A 112 -3.49 -17.06 7.79
C SER A 112 -2.50 -17.89 6.95
N GLY A 113 -1.78 -17.20 6.06
CA GLY A 113 -0.71 -17.79 5.26
C GLY A 113 -1.19 -18.64 4.08
N ARG A 114 -2.47 -18.54 3.69
CA ARG A 114 -3.08 -19.30 2.59
C ARG A 114 -3.77 -18.35 1.62
N ASP A 115 -3.84 -18.76 0.36
CA ASP A 115 -4.65 -18.07 -0.64
C ASP A 115 -6.13 -18.27 -0.36
N ASP A 116 -6.91 -17.20 -0.48
CA ASP A 116 -8.36 -17.26 -0.49
C ASP A 116 -8.88 -17.80 -1.82
N THR A 117 -10.02 -18.49 -1.77
CA THR A 117 -10.59 -19.19 -2.91
C THR A 117 -12.06 -18.85 -3.11
N CYS A 118 -12.54 -18.98 -4.35
CA CYS A 118 -13.97 -18.97 -4.58
C CYS A 118 -14.62 -20.23 -4.00
N ALA A 119 -15.82 -20.07 -3.43
CA ALA A 119 -16.61 -21.14 -2.82
C ALA A 119 -17.59 -21.78 -3.82
#